data_AF-A0A382IWT4-F1
#
_entry.id   AF-A0A382IWT4-F1
#
_cell.length_a   1.000
_cell.length_b   1.000
_cell.length_c   1.000
_cell.angle_alpha   90.00
_cell.angle_beta   90.00
_cell.angle_gamma   90.00
#
_symmetry.space_group_name_H-M   'P 1'
#
loop_
_entity.id
_entity.type
_entity.pdbx_description
1 polymer ?
#
loop_
_entity_poly.entity_id
_entity_poly.type
_entity_poly.pdbx_seq_one_letter_code
_entity_poly.pdbx_strand_id
1 'polypeptide(L)'
;VRETSQVATDLADLGISDGLVAVVKQDCPACQLVVPVFEQLAEEPGLTVYSQDDPGFPTEADWVVDDTDLTVSWHLGLDAVPTLVRIEGGTEVARTTGWDRDAWHDLTGQTALGPDLPDFKPG
;
A
#
# COMPACT_ATOMS: atom_id res chain seq x y z
N VAL A 1 -35.53 17.84 4.05
CA VAL A 1 -34.67 16.69 4.41
C VAL A 1 -33.24 17.19 4.37
N ARG A 2 -32.56 17.25 5.53
CA ARG A 2 -31.17 17.67 5.61
C ARG A 2 -30.33 16.41 5.46
N GLU A 3 -29.81 16.18 4.26
CA GLU A 3 -28.78 15.16 4.06
C GLU A 3 -27.50 15.67 4.73
N THR A 4 -27.20 15.05 5.86
CA THR A 4 -25.92 15.12 6.54
C THR A 4 -25.06 14.01 5.94
N SER A 5 -24.65 14.18 4.69
CA SER A 5 -23.60 13.33 4.11
C SER A 5 -22.28 14.02 4.37
N GLN A 6 -21.62 13.55 5.41
CA GLN A 6 -20.20 13.68 5.64
C GLN A 6 -19.49 13.48 4.30
N VAL A 7 -18.84 14.52 3.79
CA VAL A 7 -18.04 14.43 2.56
C VAL A 7 -16.90 13.48 2.89
N ALA A 8 -17.07 12.19 2.60
CA ALA A 8 -15.97 11.27 2.46
C ALA A 8 -15.17 11.82 1.28
N THR A 9 -14.00 12.38 1.55
CA THR A 9 -13.06 12.75 0.49
C THR A 9 -12.83 11.50 -0.34
N ASP A 10 -13.20 11.54 -1.61
CA ASP A 10 -12.91 10.46 -2.54
C ASP A 10 -11.39 10.39 -2.70
N LEU A 11 -10.80 9.20 -2.53
CA LEU A 11 -9.34 9.04 -2.62
C LEU A 11 -8.82 9.44 -4.02
N ALA A 12 -9.67 9.38 -5.05
CA ALA A 12 -9.36 9.87 -6.38
C ALA A 12 -9.15 11.39 -6.43
N ASP A 13 -9.87 12.18 -5.62
CA ASP A 13 -9.67 13.63 -5.52
C ASP A 13 -8.30 13.99 -4.90
N LEU A 14 -7.70 13.04 -4.19
CA LEU A 14 -6.37 13.13 -3.59
C LEU A 14 -5.27 12.55 -4.50
N GLY A 15 -5.62 12.14 -5.73
CA GLY A 15 -4.68 11.54 -6.68
C GLY A 15 -4.31 10.09 -6.37
N ILE A 16 -5.01 9.45 -5.43
CA ILE A 16 -4.82 8.03 -5.10
C ILE A 16 -5.73 7.21 -6.02
N SER A 17 -5.13 6.31 -6.78
CA SER A 17 -5.85 5.52 -7.78
C SER A 17 -6.46 4.25 -7.20
N ASP A 18 -7.51 3.75 -7.84
CA ASP A 18 -8.06 2.41 -7.59
C ASP A 18 -6.99 1.32 -7.78
N GLY A 19 -7.09 0.24 -6.99
CA GLY A 19 -6.16 -0.88 -7.01
C GLY A 19 -5.52 -1.14 -5.66
N LEU A 20 -4.29 -1.67 -5.70
CA LEU A 20 -3.44 -1.94 -4.54
C LEU A 20 -2.53 -0.74 -4.31
N VAL A 21 -2.65 -0.14 -3.13
CA VAL A 21 -1.81 0.97 -2.68
C VAL A 21 -0.97 0.51 -1.51
N ALA A 22 0.35 0.53 -1.65
CA ALA A 22 1.27 0.30 -0.54
C ALA A 22 1.90 1.61 -0.09
N VAL A 23 2.06 1.79 1.22
CA VAL A 23 2.85 2.88 1.80
C VAL A 23 4.00 2.27 2.58
N VAL A 24 5.21 2.68 2.24
CA VAL A 24 6.46 2.03 2.67
C VAL A 24 7.55 3.05 2.96
N LYS A 25 8.62 2.59 3.61
CA LYS A 25 9.84 3.37 3.81
C LYS A 25 11.07 2.47 3.83
N GLN A 26 12.19 2.96 3.33
CA GLN A 26 13.47 2.28 3.29
C GLN A 26 13.99 1.91 4.69
N ASP A 27 13.84 2.79 5.68
CA ASP A 27 14.31 2.57 7.07
C ASP A 27 13.36 1.67 7.90
N CYS A 28 12.52 0.86 7.25
CA CYS A 28 11.66 -0.14 7.89
C CYS A 28 12.13 -1.56 7.52
N PRO A 29 12.55 -2.40 8.49
CA PRO A 29 12.97 -3.77 8.23
C PRO A 29 11.90 -4.66 7.61
N ALA A 30 10.61 -4.40 7.89
CA ALA A 30 9.52 -5.12 7.26
C ALA A 30 9.29 -4.66 5.82
N CYS A 31 9.41 -3.37 5.52
CA CYS A 31 9.36 -2.85 4.14
C CYS A 31 10.49 -3.47 3.29
N GLN A 32 11.71 -3.52 3.82
CA GLN A 32 12.86 -4.17 3.18
C GLN A 32 12.59 -5.66 2.87
N LEU A 33 11.94 -6.35 3.80
CA LEU A 33 11.60 -7.78 3.65
C LEU A 33 10.63 -8.03 2.50
N VAL A 34 9.64 -7.15 2.30
CA VAL A 34 8.57 -7.35 1.32
C VAL A 34 8.86 -6.76 -0.07
N VAL A 35 10.05 -6.19 -0.30
CA VAL A 35 10.51 -5.72 -1.63
C VAL A 35 10.18 -6.70 -2.77
N PRO A 36 10.56 -8.01 -2.70
CA PRO A 36 10.25 -8.95 -3.79
C PRO A 36 8.74 -9.20 -4.00
N VAL A 37 7.90 -8.90 -3.01
CA VAL A 37 6.44 -9.02 -3.14
C VAL A 37 5.88 -7.90 -4.02
N PHE A 38 6.42 -6.69 -3.95
CA PHE A 38 5.98 -5.60 -4.82
C PHE A 38 6.31 -5.87 -6.28
N GLU A 39 7.46 -6.47 -6.56
CA GLU A 39 7.82 -6.89 -7.93
C GLU A 39 6.83 -7.93 -8.47
N GLN A 40 6.42 -8.91 -7.65
CA GLN A 40 5.41 -9.91 -8.01
C GLN A 40 4.03 -9.26 -8.24
N LEU A 41 3.62 -8.34 -7.38
CA LEU A 41 2.36 -7.62 -7.52
C LEU A 41 2.34 -6.73 -8.76
N ALA A 42 3.48 -6.16 -9.14
CA ALA A 42 3.63 -5.30 -10.31
C ALA A 42 3.62 -6.05 -11.66
N GLU A 43 3.63 -7.39 -11.66
CA GLU A 43 3.43 -8.19 -12.87
C GLU A 43 2.03 -7.94 -13.48
N GLU A 44 1.07 -7.54 -12.65
CA GLU A 44 -0.28 -7.14 -13.04
C GLU A 44 -0.48 -5.63 -12.81
N PRO A 45 -1.30 -4.95 -13.64
CA PRO A 45 -1.59 -3.53 -13.45
C PRO A 45 -2.39 -3.27 -12.18
N GLY A 46 -2.20 -2.09 -11.59
CA GLY A 46 -2.98 -1.61 -10.45
C GLY A 46 -2.26 -1.65 -9.11
N LEU A 47 -0.93 -1.79 -9.09
CA LEU A 47 -0.10 -1.49 -7.93
C LEU A 47 0.39 -0.04 -7.98
N THR A 48 0.30 0.66 -6.86
CA THR A 48 0.99 1.93 -6.59
C THR A 48 1.70 1.83 -5.24
N VAL A 49 2.98 2.17 -5.18
CA VAL A 49 3.78 2.16 -3.95
C VAL A 49 4.27 3.57 -3.64
N TYR A 50 3.82 4.11 -2.52
CA TYR A 50 4.24 5.41 -2.00
C TYR A 50 5.42 5.23 -1.03
N SER A 51 6.55 5.87 -1.30
CA SER A 51 7.76 5.77 -0.50
C SER A 51 8.02 7.03 0.32
N GLN A 52 8.22 6.87 1.62
CA GLN A 52 8.20 7.98 2.60
C GLN A 52 9.56 8.60 2.93
N ASP A 53 10.66 7.97 2.57
CA ASP A 53 12.02 8.43 2.97
C ASP A 53 13.04 8.35 1.83
N ASP A 54 12.87 7.42 0.89
CA ASP A 54 13.70 7.30 -0.31
C ASP A 54 12.80 7.16 -1.57
N PRO A 55 12.76 8.14 -2.48
CA PRO A 55 11.96 8.07 -3.70
C PRO A 55 12.30 6.91 -4.64
N GLY A 56 13.48 6.31 -4.50
CA GLY A 56 13.91 5.14 -5.28
C GLY A 56 13.55 3.80 -4.64
N PHE A 57 12.98 3.79 -3.43
CA PHE A 57 12.55 2.57 -2.74
C PHE A 57 11.11 2.21 -3.12
N PRO A 58 10.74 0.91 -3.29
CA PRO A 58 11.57 -0.30 -3.16
C PRO A 58 12.49 -0.58 -4.36
N THR A 59 12.18 -0.02 -5.53
CA THR A 59 13.00 -0.02 -6.75
C THR A 59 12.55 1.14 -7.62
N GLU A 60 13.41 1.68 -8.47
CA GLU A 60 13.01 2.69 -9.45
C GLU A 60 12.06 2.05 -10.49
N ALA A 61 10.77 2.37 -10.43
CA ALA A 61 9.75 1.85 -11.33
C ALA A 61 8.56 2.81 -11.47
N ASP A 62 7.79 2.69 -12.55
CA ASP A 62 6.65 3.58 -12.85
C ASP A 62 5.50 3.48 -11.82
N TRP A 63 5.44 2.39 -11.07
CA TRP A 63 4.47 2.16 -10.00
C TRP A 63 4.95 2.68 -8.63
N VAL A 64 6.14 3.29 -8.55
CA VAL A 64 6.67 3.91 -7.33
C VAL A 64 6.49 5.43 -7.39
N VAL A 65 5.95 5.98 -6.30
CA VAL A 65 5.63 7.41 -6.16
C VAL A 65 6.31 7.94 -4.89
N ASP A 66 6.93 9.11 -5.02
CA ASP A 66 7.50 9.85 -3.90
C ASP A 66 6.39 10.35 -2.95
N ASP A 67 6.46 9.96 -1.69
CA ASP A 67 5.62 10.44 -0.57
C ASP A 67 6.52 10.89 0.59
N THR A 68 7.69 11.47 0.31
CA THR A 68 8.61 11.98 1.34
C THR A 68 8.04 13.15 2.15
N ASP A 69 6.96 13.78 1.66
CA ASP A 69 6.17 14.77 2.40
C ASP A 69 5.11 14.16 3.33
N LEU A 70 4.96 12.82 3.32
CA LEU A 70 4.05 12.01 4.13
C LEU A 70 2.56 12.28 3.89
N THR A 71 2.21 12.93 2.78
CA THR A 71 0.84 13.33 2.45
C THR A 71 -0.10 12.14 2.39
N VAL A 72 0.29 11.05 1.75
CA VAL A 72 -0.58 9.89 1.52
C VAL A 72 -0.91 9.18 2.82
N SER A 73 0.10 8.95 3.66
CA SER A 73 -0.12 8.31 4.97
C SER A 73 -1.06 9.10 5.88
N TRP A 74 -1.00 10.43 5.83
CA TRP A 74 -1.90 11.29 6.60
C TRP A 74 -3.35 11.18 6.10
N HIS A 75 -3.56 11.21 4.78
CA HIS A 75 -4.90 11.09 4.19
C HIS A 75 -5.52 9.71 4.42
N LEU A 76 -4.72 8.66 4.35
CA LEU A 76 -5.15 7.29 4.63
C LEU A 76 -5.21 6.97 6.13
N GLY A 77 -4.76 7.87 7.01
CA GLY A 77 -4.71 7.64 8.46
C GLY A 77 -3.87 6.42 8.83
N LEU A 78 -2.65 6.33 8.31
CA LEU A 78 -1.72 5.23 8.57
C LEU A 78 -0.79 5.56 9.72
N ASP A 79 -0.68 4.65 10.69
CA ASP A 79 0.22 4.80 11.85
C ASP A 79 1.49 3.95 11.72
N ALA A 80 1.57 3.05 10.75
CA ALA A 80 2.69 2.14 10.55
C ALA A 80 2.87 1.71 9.08
N VAL A 81 4.09 1.28 8.76
CA VAL A 81 4.50 0.78 7.44
C VAL A 81 5.23 -0.56 7.60
N PRO A 82 5.21 -1.47 6.60
CA PRO A 82 4.44 -1.36 5.37
C PRO A 82 2.94 -1.46 5.67
N THR A 83 2.12 -0.70 4.95
CA THR A 83 0.67 -0.93 4.93
C THR A 83 0.24 -1.08 3.49
N LEU A 84 -0.55 -2.12 3.21
CA LEU A 84 -1.15 -2.39 1.91
C LEU A 84 -2.66 -2.14 2.02
N VAL A 85 -3.20 -1.38 1.09
CA VAL A 85 -4.59 -0.92 1.04
C VAL A 85 -5.19 -1.31 -0.30
N ARG A 86 -6.44 -1.77 -0.29
CA ARG A 86 -7.24 -2.00 -1.49
C ARG A 86 -8.24 -0.87 -1.64
N ILE A 87 -8.21 -0.20 -2.79
CA ILE A 87 -9.11 0.90 -3.14
C ILE A 87 -9.98 0.45 -4.32
N GLU A 88 -11.29 0.62 -4.18
CA GLU A 88 -12.27 0.32 -5.22
C GLU A 88 -13.29 1.45 -5.30
N GLY A 89 -13.41 2.08 -6.49
CA GLY A 89 -14.31 3.21 -6.69
C GLY A 89 -13.98 4.38 -5.77
N GLY A 90 -12.70 4.71 -5.61
CA GLY A 90 -12.23 5.83 -4.80
C GLY A 90 -12.36 5.63 -3.29
N THR A 91 -12.77 4.44 -2.85
CA THR A 91 -13.00 4.11 -1.45
C THR A 91 -12.07 2.98 -1.02
N GLU A 92 -11.47 3.12 0.15
CA GLU A 92 -10.79 2.00 0.77
C GLU A 92 -11.78 0.92 1.19
N VAL A 93 -11.55 -0.31 0.72
CA VAL A 93 -12.38 -1.47 1.04
C VAL A 93 -11.69 -2.48 1.96
N ALA A 94 -10.36 -2.48 2.01
CA ALA A 94 -9.58 -3.34 2.90
C ALA A 94 -8.16 -2.79 3.11
N ARG A 95 -7.53 -3.13 4.23
CA ARG A 95 -6.10 -2.88 4.47
C ARG A 95 -5.46 -3.96 5.35
N THR A 96 -4.14 -4.07 5.27
CA THR A 96 -3.30 -4.85 6.19
C THR A 96 -1.99 -4.10 6.48
N THR A 97 -1.44 -4.26 7.68
CA THR A 97 -0.24 -3.56 8.15
C THR A 97 0.81 -4.55 8.63
N GLY A 98 2.08 -4.26 8.34
CA GLY A 98 3.16 -5.22 8.41
C GLY A 98 3.06 -6.23 7.27
N TRP A 99 3.86 -7.29 7.40
CA TRP A 99 3.79 -8.46 6.56
C TRP A 99 3.10 -9.58 7.32
N ASP A 100 1.98 -10.04 6.77
CA ASP A 100 1.31 -11.28 7.15
C ASP A 100 0.94 -11.94 5.83
N ARG A 101 1.56 -13.09 5.53
CA ARG A 101 1.45 -13.71 4.21
C ARG A 101 -0.01 -14.00 3.87
N ASP A 102 -0.75 -14.59 4.80
CA ASP A 102 -2.14 -14.99 4.56
C ASP A 102 -3.02 -13.75 4.36
N ALA A 103 -2.83 -12.71 5.17
CA ALA A 103 -3.59 -11.47 5.01
C ALA A 103 -3.28 -10.77 3.67
N TRP A 104 -2.03 -10.79 3.21
CA TRP A 104 -1.65 -10.26 1.90
C TRP A 104 -2.21 -11.11 0.76
N HIS A 105 -2.21 -12.44 0.88
CA HIS A 105 -2.83 -13.35 -0.10
C HIS A 105 -4.34 -13.09 -0.22
N ASP A 106 -5.03 -12.97 0.91
CA ASP A 106 -6.47 -12.70 0.95
C ASP A 106 -6.81 -11.32 0.35
N LEU A 107 -6.05 -10.28 0.70
CA LEU A 107 -6.29 -8.91 0.23
C LEU A 107 -6.00 -8.75 -1.28
N THR A 108 -4.96 -9.43 -1.77
CA THR A 108 -4.52 -9.31 -3.18
C THR A 108 -5.19 -10.33 -4.10
N GLY A 109 -5.71 -11.43 -3.55
CA GLY A 109 -6.15 -12.60 -4.29
C GLY A 109 -5.00 -13.44 -4.87
N GLN A 110 -3.74 -13.13 -4.54
CA GLN A 110 -2.56 -13.83 -5.05
C GLN A 110 -1.95 -14.74 -3.98
N THR A 111 -1.98 -16.06 -4.22
CA THR A 111 -1.59 -17.08 -3.22
C THR A 111 -0.11 -17.51 -3.29
N ALA A 112 0.65 -16.94 -4.21
CA ALA A 112 2.05 -17.28 -4.42
C ALA A 112 3.02 -16.19 -3.95
N LEU A 113 2.53 -15.19 -3.21
CA LEU A 113 3.36 -14.05 -2.79
C LEU A 113 4.38 -14.44 -1.72
N GLY A 114 5.64 -14.02 -1.92
CA GLY A 114 6.71 -14.12 -0.93
C GLY A 114 6.98 -15.54 -0.41
N PRO A 115 7.21 -16.55 -1.30
CA PRO A 115 7.36 -17.95 -0.90
C PRO A 115 8.57 -18.18 0.02
N ASP A 116 9.61 -17.36 -0.10
CA ASP A 116 10.84 -17.44 0.69
C ASP A 116 10.84 -16.52 1.93
N LEU A 117 9.78 -15.74 2.14
CA LEU A 117 9.65 -14.85 3.29
C LEU A 117 9.14 -15.62 4.52
N PRO A 118 9.38 -15.16 5.76
CA PRO A 118 8.67 -15.69 6.93
C PRO A 118 7.16 -15.46 6.80
N ASP A 119 6.34 -16.19 7.55
CA ASP A 119 4.87 -16.02 7.47
C ASP A 119 4.42 -14.64 8.00
N PHE A 120 5.16 -14.07 8.95
CA PHE A 120 4.81 -12.81 9.61
C PHE A 120 6.04 -11.95 9.95
N LYS A 121 5.92 -10.63 9.77
CA LYS A 121 6.87 -9.62 10.23
C LYS A 121 6.10 -8.33 10.58
N PRO A 122 6.15 -7.86 11.84
CA PRO A 122 5.50 -6.60 12.21
C PRO A 122 6.19 -5.41 11.52
N GLY A 123 5.40 -4.37 11.23
CA GLY A 123 5.86 -3.09 10.67
C GLY A 123 6.76 -2.29 11.60
#